data_AF-A0A7W0G1L7-F1
#
_entry.id   AF-A0A7W0G1L7-F1
#
_cell.length_a   1.000
_cell.length_b   1.000
_cell.length_c   1.000
_cell.angle_alpha   90.00
_cell.angle_beta   90.00
_cell.angle_gamma   90.00
#
_symmetry.space_group_name_H-M   'P 1'
#
loop_
_entity.id
_entity.type
_entity.pdbx_description
1 polymer ?
#
loop_
_entity_poly.entity_id
_entity_poly.type
_entity_poly.pdbx_seq_one_letter_code
_entity_poly.pdbx_strand_id
1 'polypeptide(L)'
;MKEKDGSSKKDGRIPLEAAIVGDGGALPANPLAGGRADAVAAQGDGELRRMEKVLLERERLAALGADVATALAQSDTLPEMLHACAAALVEHLDAAFARVWTLDETEAVLELRASSGLYTHLDGPHSRVPVGKFKIGLIAEERRAHLTNDVLNDPRVGDKEWAAREGMVAFA
;
A
#
# COMPACT_ATOMS: atom_id res chain seq x y z
N MET A 1 -29.88 33.59 -49.26
CA MET A 1 -30.92 32.53 -49.12
C MET A 1 -30.73 31.90 -47.73
N LYS A 2 -31.57 32.14 -46.72
CA LYS A 2 -32.97 31.64 -46.50
C LYS A 2 -33.01 30.11 -46.49
N GLU A 3 -33.56 29.37 -45.51
CA GLU A 3 -34.47 29.55 -44.35
C GLU A 3 -34.20 28.33 -43.41
N LYS A 4 -34.20 28.40 -42.06
CA LYS A 4 -35.35 28.33 -41.10
C LYS A 4 -36.32 27.18 -41.43
N ASP A 5 -36.79 26.30 -40.53
CA ASP A 5 -37.31 26.37 -39.16
C ASP A 5 -37.22 24.94 -38.55
N GLY A 6 -37.45 24.61 -37.28
CA GLY A 6 -38.06 25.26 -36.12
C GLY A 6 -37.97 24.25 -34.95
N SER A 7 -37.73 24.68 -33.71
CA SER A 7 -38.74 24.86 -32.65
C SER A 7 -39.43 23.53 -32.26
N SER A 8 -39.48 23.05 -31.02
CA SER A 8 -39.73 23.68 -29.72
C SER A 8 -39.51 22.59 -28.63
N LYS A 9 -38.69 22.78 -27.58
CA LYS A 9 -39.00 23.33 -26.24
C LYS A 9 -40.16 22.66 -25.44
N LYS A 10 -39.78 22.17 -24.24
CA LYS A 10 -40.55 21.95 -22.98
C LYS A 10 -41.59 20.82 -23.01
N ASP A 11 -41.93 20.09 -21.95
CA ASP A 11 -42.06 20.31 -20.50
C ASP A 11 -42.10 18.87 -19.87
N GLY A 12 -41.68 18.58 -18.64
CA GLY A 12 -42.41 18.94 -17.43
C GLY A 12 -43.59 18.00 -17.16
N ARG A 13 -43.44 17.15 -16.12
CA ARG A 13 -44.47 16.46 -15.29
C ARG A 13 -44.60 14.93 -15.39
N ILE A 14 -44.36 14.34 -14.22
CA ILE A 14 -44.87 13.11 -13.60
C ILE A 14 -46.39 12.96 -13.80
N PRO A 15 -46.90 11.72 -13.74
CA PRO A 15 -48.14 11.48 -12.98
C PRO A 15 -48.02 10.35 -11.94
N LEU A 16 -48.56 10.66 -10.76
CA LEU A 16 -49.03 9.75 -9.71
C LEU A 16 -50.55 9.59 -9.90
N GLU A 17 -51.06 8.36 -9.98
CA GLU A 17 -52.40 7.90 -9.55
C GLU A 17 -52.24 6.38 -9.28
N ALA A 18 -52.52 5.77 -8.13
CA ALA A 18 -53.62 5.79 -7.14
C ALA A 18 -54.59 4.59 -7.31
N ALA A 19 -55.05 4.09 -6.15
CA ALA A 19 -56.04 3.03 -5.87
C ALA A 19 -55.47 1.59 -5.78
N ILE A 20 -55.78 0.73 -4.80
CA ILE A 20 -57.03 0.54 -4.05
C ILE A 20 -56.76 0.04 -2.60
N VAL A 21 -57.62 0.49 -1.68
CA VAL A 21 -57.78 0.16 -0.26
C VAL A 21 -58.35 -1.26 -0.03
N GLY A 22 -57.94 -1.92 1.06
CA GLY A 22 -58.64 -3.10 1.62
C GLY A 22 -58.18 -3.42 3.04
N ASP A 23 -58.96 -2.92 4.01
CA ASP A 23 -58.81 -3.06 5.47
C ASP A 23 -59.35 -4.41 6.00
N GLY A 24 -58.89 -4.87 7.18
CA GLY A 24 -59.48 -6.01 7.90
C GLY A 24 -58.50 -6.80 8.77
N GLY A 25 -58.30 -6.39 10.02
CA GLY A 25 -57.33 -6.99 10.96
C GLY A 25 -57.82 -8.16 11.84
N ALA A 26 -56.89 -8.74 12.62
CA ALA A 26 -57.03 -9.16 14.03
C ALA A 26 -55.72 -9.80 14.56
N LEU A 27 -55.43 -9.57 15.84
CA LEU A 27 -54.20 -9.77 16.65
C LEU A 27 -53.96 -11.26 17.11
N PRO A 28 -53.03 -11.56 18.06
CA PRO A 28 -51.56 -11.53 17.99
C PRO A 28 -50.92 -12.90 18.39
N ALA A 29 -49.64 -13.12 18.09
CA ALA A 29 -48.84 -14.15 18.76
C ALA A 29 -47.43 -13.63 19.09
N ASN A 30 -47.06 -13.76 20.36
CA ASN A 30 -45.79 -13.38 21.01
C ASN A 30 -44.99 -14.69 21.30
N PRO A 31 -43.77 -14.68 21.89
CA PRO A 31 -42.48 -14.15 21.45
C PRO A 31 -41.31 -15.18 21.55
N LEU A 32 -40.07 -14.71 21.27
CA LEU A 32 -38.75 -15.23 21.72
C LEU A 32 -38.24 -16.58 21.14
N ALA A 33 -37.31 -16.50 20.19
CA ALA A 33 -36.04 -17.25 20.17
C ALA A 33 -35.26 -16.93 18.89
N GLY A 34 -33.98 -16.55 18.97
CA GLY A 34 -33.08 -16.60 17.81
C GLY A 34 -31.99 -15.54 17.68
N GLY A 35 -32.01 -14.44 18.44
CA GLY A 35 -31.09 -13.32 18.20
C GLY A 35 -29.68 -13.39 18.81
N ARG A 36 -29.25 -14.54 19.37
CA ARG A 36 -27.96 -14.63 20.11
C ARG A 36 -26.93 -15.60 19.52
N ALA A 37 -27.28 -16.42 18.55
CA ALA A 37 -26.35 -17.40 17.97
C ALA A 37 -25.43 -16.81 16.89
N ASP A 38 -25.92 -15.85 16.11
CA ASP A 38 -25.18 -15.34 14.94
C ASP A 38 -24.03 -14.38 15.31
N ALA A 39 -24.12 -13.69 16.45
CA ALA A 39 -23.08 -12.77 16.90
C ALA A 39 -21.85 -13.48 17.51
N VAL A 40 -22.04 -14.66 18.10
CA VAL A 40 -20.95 -15.42 18.76
C VAL A 40 -20.11 -16.17 17.74
N ALA A 41 -20.72 -16.73 16.68
CA ALA A 41 -19.99 -17.41 15.61
C ALA A 41 -19.11 -16.45 14.80
N ALA A 42 -19.60 -15.23 14.50
CA ALA A 42 -18.81 -14.20 13.82
C ALA A 42 -17.61 -13.71 14.65
N GLN A 43 -17.69 -13.77 15.98
CA GLN A 43 -16.60 -13.37 16.87
C GLN A 43 -15.48 -14.43 16.92
N GLY A 44 -15.84 -15.72 16.90
CA GLY A 44 -14.87 -16.83 16.86
C GLY A 44 -14.05 -16.90 15.56
N ASP A 45 -14.69 -16.69 14.41
CA ASP A 45 -14.01 -16.65 13.10
C ASP A 45 -13.07 -15.44 12.98
N GLY A 46 -13.44 -14.31 13.59
CA GLY A 46 -12.61 -13.10 13.62
C GLY A 46 -11.34 -13.29 14.46
N GLU A 47 -11.43 -13.95 15.61
CA GLU A 47 -10.27 -14.24 16.47
C GLU A 47 -9.32 -15.26 15.81
N LEU A 48 -9.85 -16.34 15.24
CA LEU A 48 -9.04 -17.33 14.55
C LEU A 48 -8.28 -16.73 13.36
N ARG A 49 -8.95 -15.94 12.51
CA ARG A 49 -8.31 -15.24 11.37
C ARG A 49 -7.26 -14.23 11.83
N ARG A 50 -7.45 -13.58 12.99
CA ARG A 50 -6.45 -12.67 13.57
C ARG A 50 -5.23 -13.44 14.07
N MET A 51 -5.43 -14.56 14.76
CA MET A 51 -4.35 -15.43 15.22
C MET A 51 -3.56 -16.00 14.04
N GLU A 52 -4.25 -16.48 13.02
CA GLU A 52 -3.66 -16.96 11.77
C GLU A 52 -2.82 -15.87 11.10
N LYS A 53 -3.34 -14.64 10.96
CA LYS A 53 -2.57 -13.50 10.43
C LYS A 53 -1.33 -13.18 11.26
N VAL A 54 -1.43 -13.20 12.58
CA VAL A 54 -0.27 -12.94 13.47
C VAL A 54 0.79 -14.03 13.32
N LEU A 55 0.38 -15.29 13.15
CA LEU A 55 1.31 -16.41 12.93
C LEU A 55 1.99 -16.29 11.56
N LEU A 56 1.22 -16.03 10.50
CA LEU A 56 1.76 -15.81 9.15
C LEU A 56 2.75 -14.64 9.13
N GLU A 57 2.42 -13.52 9.77
CA GLU A 57 3.31 -12.37 9.85
C GLU A 57 4.60 -12.71 10.60
N ARG A 58 4.51 -13.44 11.71
CA ARG A 58 5.69 -13.88 12.47
C ARG A 58 6.56 -14.84 11.67
N GLU A 59 5.96 -15.79 10.97
CA GLU A 59 6.67 -16.72 10.09
C GLU A 59 7.42 -15.95 9.00
N ARG A 60 6.74 -14.98 8.38
CA ARG A 60 7.32 -14.14 7.33
C ARG A 60 8.50 -13.31 7.83
N LEU A 61 8.37 -12.67 8.99
CA LEU A 61 9.47 -11.91 9.60
C LEU A 61 10.64 -12.81 10.04
N ALA A 62 10.35 -14.03 10.49
CA ALA A 62 11.39 -15.00 10.84
C ALA A 62 12.14 -15.49 9.60
N ALA A 63 11.44 -15.77 8.50
CA ALA A 63 12.02 -16.14 7.22
C ALA A 63 12.91 -15.01 6.65
N LEU A 64 12.40 -13.76 6.67
CA LEU A 64 13.19 -12.58 6.33
C LEU A 64 14.49 -12.50 7.14
N GLY A 65 14.39 -12.66 8.47
CA GLY A 65 15.56 -12.62 9.35
C GLY A 65 16.58 -13.72 9.04
N ALA A 66 16.12 -14.92 8.70
CA ALA A 66 16.98 -16.05 8.34
C ALA A 66 17.69 -15.83 7.00
N ASP A 67 16.98 -15.35 5.99
CA ASP A 67 17.55 -15.09 4.66
C ASP A 67 18.55 -13.94 4.70
N VAL A 68 18.25 -12.87 5.45
CA VAL A 68 19.20 -11.77 5.68
C VAL A 68 20.44 -12.28 6.43
N ALA A 69 20.27 -13.07 7.49
CA ALA A 69 21.41 -13.64 8.22
C ALA A 69 22.27 -14.55 7.32
N THR A 70 21.64 -15.31 6.43
CA THR A 70 22.33 -16.17 5.46
C THR A 70 23.11 -15.35 4.44
N ALA A 71 22.48 -14.31 3.88
CA ALA A 71 23.15 -13.37 2.98
C ALA A 71 24.40 -12.74 3.62
N LEU A 72 24.29 -12.32 4.88
CA LEU A 72 25.41 -11.74 5.63
C LEU A 72 26.54 -12.75 5.91
N ALA A 73 26.22 -14.03 6.09
CA ALA A 73 27.18 -15.06 6.47
C ALA A 73 27.86 -15.76 5.29
N GLN A 74 27.21 -15.79 4.12
CA GLN A 74 27.63 -16.64 2.98
C GLN A 74 28.05 -15.85 1.74
N SER A 75 27.89 -14.53 1.71
CA SER A 75 28.30 -13.73 0.55
C SER A 75 29.81 -13.46 0.57
N ASP A 76 30.45 -13.61 -0.58
CA ASP A 76 31.89 -13.37 -0.72
C ASP A 76 32.22 -11.88 -0.85
N THR A 77 31.26 -11.08 -1.33
CA THR A 77 31.45 -9.65 -1.57
C THR A 77 30.30 -8.80 -1.01
N LEU A 78 30.62 -7.54 -0.67
CA LEU A 78 29.63 -6.57 -0.19
C LEU A 78 28.48 -6.35 -1.19
N PRO A 79 28.71 -6.19 -2.51
CA PRO A 79 27.61 -6.03 -3.46
C PRO A 79 26.64 -7.21 -3.49
N GLU A 80 27.16 -8.45 -3.49
CA GLU A 80 26.33 -9.66 -3.46
C GLU A 80 25.50 -9.73 -2.18
N MET A 81 26.13 -9.45 -1.04
CA MET A 81 25.46 -9.40 0.27
C MET A 81 24.31 -8.40 0.30
N LEU A 82 24.55 -7.17 -0.15
CA LEU A 82 23.53 -6.12 -0.15
C LEU A 82 22.41 -6.42 -1.15
N HIS A 83 22.72 -7.03 -2.30
CA HIS A 83 21.72 -7.45 -3.26
C HIS A 83 20.83 -8.56 -2.69
N ALA A 84 21.40 -9.59 -2.07
CA ALA A 84 20.66 -10.67 -1.44
C ALA A 84 19.75 -10.15 -0.31
N CYS A 85 20.24 -9.22 0.52
CA CYS A 85 19.40 -8.57 1.53
C CYS A 85 18.24 -7.78 0.92
N ALA A 86 18.47 -7.01 -0.15
CA ALA A 86 17.42 -6.27 -0.84
C ALA A 86 16.37 -7.21 -1.47
N ALA A 87 16.80 -8.35 -2.02
CA ALA A 87 15.91 -9.36 -2.56
C ALA A 87 15.05 -10.02 -1.47
N ALA A 88 15.63 -10.36 -0.33
CA ALA A 88 14.88 -10.90 0.81
C ALA A 88 13.79 -9.93 1.30
N LEU A 89 14.06 -8.62 1.33
CA LEU A 89 13.05 -7.62 1.69
C LEU A 89 11.86 -7.59 0.72
N VAL A 90 12.13 -7.70 -0.59
CA VAL A 90 11.07 -7.72 -1.61
C VAL A 90 10.21 -8.98 -1.47
N GLU A 91 10.85 -10.14 -1.35
CA GLU A 91 10.18 -11.44 -1.23
C GLU A 91 9.30 -11.50 0.03
N HIS A 92 9.84 -11.05 1.17
CA HIS A 92 9.19 -11.23 2.47
C HIS A 92 8.38 -10.04 2.95
N LEU A 93 8.28 -8.93 2.22
CA LEU A 93 7.46 -7.79 2.66
C LEU A 93 6.43 -7.33 1.61
N ASP A 94 6.32 -8.04 0.48
CA ASP A 94 5.55 -7.61 -0.71
C ASP A 94 5.92 -6.19 -1.16
N ALA A 95 7.17 -5.79 -0.90
CA ALA A 95 7.65 -4.48 -1.32
C ALA A 95 7.83 -4.48 -2.84
N ALA A 96 7.30 -3.46 -3.52
CA ALA A 96 7.45 -3.36 -4.98
C ALA A 96 8.93 -3.33 -5.41
N PHE A 97 9.79 -2.72 -4.60
CA PHE A 97 11.25 -2.79 -4.74
C PHE A 97 11.93 -2.39 -3.42
N ALA A 98 13.19 -2.78 -3.26
CA ALA A 98 14.06 -2.37 -2.17
C ALA A 98 15.40 -1.89 -2.72
N ARG A 99 15.99 -0.87 -2.09
CA ARG A 99 17.28 -0.28 -2.49
C ARG A 99 18.15 0.00 -1.28
N VAL A 100 19.45 -0.21 -1.43
CA VAL A 100 20.43 0.04 -0.37
C VAL A 100 21.49 1.00 -0.89
N TRP A 101 21.71 2.07 -0.13
CA TRP A 101 22.78 3.03 -0.37
C TRP A 101 23.86 2.91 0.71
N THR A 102 25.12 3.12 0.34
CA THR A 102 26.24 3.29 1.26
C THR A 102 26.73 4.74 1.23
N LEU A 103 27.11 5.29 2.37
CA LEU A 103 27.66 6.64 2.45
C LEU A 103 29.16 6.64 2.07
N ASP A 104 29.52 7.44 1.08
CA ASP A 104 30.88 7.95 0.93
C ASP A 104 31.04 9.17 1.84
N GLU A 105 31.79 9.01 2.93
CA GLU A 105 32.04 10.08 3.90
C GLU A 105 32.94 11.20 3.36
N THR A 106 33.77 10.90 2.36
CA THR A 106 34.71 11.87 1.78
C THR A 106 33.96 12.88 0.92
N GLU A 107 33.02 12.38 0.11
CA GLU A 107 32.22 13.23 -0.78
C GLU A 107 30.88 13.65 -0.16
N ALA A 108 30.49 13.09 0.98
CA ALA A 108 29.17 13.22 1.59
C ALA A 108 28.04 12.85 0.60
N VAL A 109 28.23 11.73 -0.11
CA VAL A 109 27.32 11.22 -1.14
C VAL A 109 26.89 9.79 -0.82
N LEU A 110 25.61 9.52 -0.97
CA LEU A 110 25.02 8.18 -0.91
C LEU A 110 25.15 7.51 -2.28
N GLU A 111 25.82 6.36 -2.32
CA GLU A 111 26.00 5.53 -3.51
C GLU A 111 25.06 4.32 -3.46
N LEU A 112 24.25 4.15 -4.50
CA LEU A 112 23.35 3.00 -4.64
C LEU A 112 24.18 1.73 -4.88
N ARG A 113 24.09 0.77 -3.96
CA ARG A 113 24.82 -0.50 -4.01
C ARG A 113 23.96 -1.69 -4.36
N ALA A 114 22.67 -1.64 -4.07
CA ALA A 114 21.74 -2.71 -4.37
C ALA A 114 20.36 -2.17 -4.73
N SER A 115 19.68 -2.85 -5.65
CA SER A 115 18.29 -2.64 -6.01
C SER A 115 17.67 -4.00 -6.37
N SER A 116 16.47 -4.29 -5.87
CA SER A 116 15.72 -5.51 -6.19
C SER A 116 14.22 -5.19 -6.32
N GLY A 117 13.46 -6.04 -7.00
CA GLY A 117 12.04 -5.85 -7.33
C GLY A 117 11.83 -5.16 -8.68
N LEU A 118 10.88 -4.22 -8.76
CA LEU A 118 10.51 -3.48 -9.97
C LEU A 118 11.70 -2.77 -10.63
N TYR A 119 12.72 -2.42 -9.85
CA TYR A 119 13.95 -1.84 -10.34
C TYR A 119 15.17 -2.64 -9.89
N THR A 120 16.02 -2.98 -10.85
CA THR A 120 17.26 -3.73 -10.62
C THR A 120 18.52 -2.93 -10.98
N HIS A 121 18.37 -1.85 -11.76
CA HIS A 121 19.50 -1.02 -12.19
C HIS A 121 20.04 -0.15 -11.06
N LEU A 122 21.38 -0.04 -10.98
CA LEU A 122 22.08 0.79 -10.00
C LEU A 122 22.48 2.16 -10.56
N ASP A 123 22.42 2.33 -11.88
CA ASP A 123 23.03 3.44 -12.61
C ASP A 123 22.04 4.60 -12.87
N GLY A 124 20.89 4.58 -12.19
CA GLY A 124 19.81 5.53 -12.42
C GLY A 124 20.06 6.93 -11.84
N PRO A 125 19.08 7.85 -11.96
CA PRO A 125 19.16 9.22 -11.44
C PRO A 125 19.39 9.32 -9.92
N HIS A 126 19.08 8.26 -9.17
CA HIS A 126 19.31 8.15 -7.72
C HIS A 126 20.50 7.25 -7.37
N SER A 127 21.40 6.99 -8.33
CA SER A 127 22.63 6.22 -8.12
C SER A 127 23.60 6.92 -7.16
N ARG A 128 23.68 8.26 -7.26
CA ARG A 128 24.47 9.13 -6.37
C ARG A 128 23.58 10.24 -5.85
N VAL A 129 23.44 10.35 -4.53
CA VAL A 129 22.61 11.37 -3.90
C VAL A 129 23.38 12.08 -2.80
N PRO A 130 23.58 13.40 -2.88
CA PRO A 130 24.23 14.15 -1.80
C PRO A 130 23.43 14.08 -0.50
N VAL A 131 24.12 14.06 0.63
CA VAL A 131 23.49 14.20 1.96
C VAL A 131 22.71 15.52 2.04
N GLY A 132 21.54 15.49 2.67
CA GLY A 132 20.61 16.64 2.75
C GLY A 132 19.83 16.93 1.46
N LYS A 133 20.00 16.13 0.39
CA LYS A 133 19.25 16.26 -0.87
C LYS A 133 18.32 15.08 -1.12
N PHE A 134 17.13 15.40 -1.63
CA PHE A 134 16.06 14.43 -1.83
C PHE A 134 15.67 13.68 -0.54
N LYS A 135 14.65 12.84 -0.63
CA LYS A 135 14.19 11.98 0.46
C LYS A 135 15.31 11.23 1.19
N ILE A 136 16.13 10.48 0.45
CA ILE A 136 17.14 9.60 1.04
C ILE A 136 18.34 10.36 1.61
N GLY A 137 18.74 11.48 0.99
CA GLY A 137 19.79 12.34 1.54
C GLY A 137 19.35 13.03 2.83
N LEU A 138 18.07 13.42 2.95
CA LEU A 138 17.51 13.93 4.20
C LEU A 138 17.48 12.87 5.30
N ILE A 139 17.14 11.61 4.98
CA ILE A 139 17.20 10.50 5.95
C ILE A 139 18.64 10.31 6.47
N ALA A 140 19.65 10.38 5.60
CA ALA A 140 21.04 10.27 5.99
C ALA A 140 21.52 11.46 6.84
N GLU A 141 21.08 12.67 6.53
CA GLU A 141 21.39 13.89 7.30
C GLU A 141 20.74 13.86 8.69
N GLU A 142 19.44 13.57 8.75
CA GLU A 142 18.66 13.56 9.99
C GLU A 142 18.95 12.32 10.85
N ARG A 143 19.48 11.24 10.25
CA ARG A 143 19.68 9.92 10.87
C ARG A 143 18.41 9.38 11.53
N ARG A 144 17.26 9.65 10.91
CA ARG A 144 15.94 9.21 11.38
C ARG A 144 15.23 8.46 10.26
N ALA A 145 14.65 7.32 10.62
CA ALA A 145 13.78 6.58 9.71
C ALA A 145 12.59 7.45 9.28
N HIS A 146 12.19 7.31 8.03
CA HIS A 146 11.05 8.02 7.46
C HIS A 146 10.07 7.02 6.87
N LEU A 147 8.89 6.93 7.48
CA LEU A 147 7.82 6.02 7.08
C LEU A 147 6.61 6.84 6.64
N THR A 148 6.04 6.52 5.49
CA THR A 148 4.75 7.06 5.04
C THR A 148 3.91 5.97 4.38
N ASN A 149 2.60 6.02 4.60
CA ASN A 149 1.60 5.25 3.85
C ASN A 149 0.81 6.12 2.87
N ASP A 150 1.31 7.35 2.64
CA ASP A 150 0.73 8.31 1.70
C ASP A 150 1.86 8.98 0.89
N VAL A 151 2.45 8.19 -0.02
CA VAL A 151 3.55 8.63 -0.88
C VAL A 151 3.15 9.80 -1.78
N LEU A 152 1.89 9.88 -2.20
CA LEU A 152 1.39 10.94 -3.09
C LEU A 152 1.29 12.29 -2.38
N ASN A 153 1.00 12.33 -1.09
CA ASN A 153 0.96 13.58 -0.32
C ASN A 153 2.23 13.87 0.49
N ASP A 154 3.19 12.93 0.56
CA ASP A 154 4.44 13.13 1.30
C ASP A 154 5.36 14.20 0.66
N PRO A 155 5.63 15.34 1.30
CA PRO A 155 6.46 16.41 0.73
C PRO A 155 7.91 15.99 0.44
N ARG A 156 8.41 14.90 1.05
CA ARG A 156 9.76 14.39 0.82
C ARG A 156 9.87 13.58 -0.48
N VAL A 157 8.76 13.10 -1.02
CA VAL A 157 8.74 12.34 -2.28
C VAL A 157 8.73 13.29 -3.47
N GLY A 158 9.81 13.32 -4.25
CA GLY A 158 9.96 14.23 -5.38
C GLY A 158 9.15 13.84 -6.63
N ASP A 159 9.12 12.55 -6.99
CA ASP A 159 8.48 12.08 -8.23
C ASP A 159 7.09 11.50 -7.95
N LYS A 160 6.08 12.37 -8.00
CA LYS A 160 4.67 12.03 -7.75
C LYS A 160 4.03 11.30 -8.92
N GLU A 161 4.43 11.65 -10.14
CA GLU A 161 3.88 11.06 -11.37
C GLU A 161 4.29 9.60 -11.49
N TRP A 162 5.56 9.30 -11.19
CA TRP A 162 6.03 7.93 -11.06
C TRP A 162 5.27 7.16 -9.98
N ALA A 163 5.14 7.74 -8.77
CA ALA A 163 4.45 7.07 -7.67
C ALA A 163 2.99 6.74 -8.02
N ALA A 164 2.29 7.65 -8.72
CA ALA A 164 0.93 7.42 -9.17
C ALA A 164 0.85 6.33 -10.25
N ARG A 165 1.76 6.35 -11.23
CA ARG A 165 1.80 5.37 -12.32
C ARG A 165 2.08 3.95 -11.82
N GLU A 166 3.02 3.80 -10.90
CA GLU A 166 3.39 2.49 -10.35
C GLU A 166 2.50 2.07 -9.16
N GLY A 167 1.53 2.90 -8.75
CA GLY A 167 0.62 2.61 -7.64
C GLY A 167 1.31 2.57 -6.27
N MET A 168 2.38 3.34 -6.09
CA MET A 168 3.13 3.38 -4.84
C MET A 168 2.32 4.09 -3.75
N VAL A 169 2.00 3.34 -2.69
CA VAL A 169 1.25 3.85 -1.54
C VAL A 169 2.14 4.16 -0.35
N ALA A 170 3.22 3.42 -0.15
CA ALA A 170 4.06 3.51 1.04
C ALA A 170 5.57 3.63 0.72
N PHE A 171 6.32 4.19 1.68
CA PHE A 171 7.77 4.25 1.67
C PHE A 171 8.29 4.06 3.10
N ALA A 172 9.38 3.29 3.25
CA ALA A 172 10.09 3.03 4.49
C ALA A 172 11.60 3.06 4.26
#